data_AF-A0A6B2LTB4-F1
#
_entry.id   AF-A0A6B2LTB4-F1
#
_cell.length_a   1.000
_cell.length_b   1.000
_cell.length_c   1.000
_cell.angle_alpha   90.00
_cell.angle_beta   90.00
_cell.angle_gamma   90.00
#
_symmetry.space_group_name_H-M   'P 1'
#
loop_
_entity.id
_entity.type
_entity.pdbx_description
1 polymer ?
#
loop_
_entity_poly.entity_id
_entity_poly.type
_entity_poly.pdbx_seq_one_letter_code
_entity_poly.pdbx_strand_id
1 'polypeptide(L)'
;MGSGGIGTKTSAIYYLENNKFFTKYDPTIEEWHEVTMEVGKESYQLKIVDTAGQETFSAMRELYYQSCDGFIIGYSITSKGSFRVAEEMLQGIGRVRVMEKV
;
A
#
# COMPACT_ATOMS: atom_id res chain seq x y z
N MET A 1 0.44 1.60 1.43
CA MET A 1 1.57 2.43 1.93
C MET A 1 1.19 3.11 3.24
N GLY A 2 2.15 3.55 4.06
CA GLY A 2 1.91 4.15 5.39
C GLY A 2 2.85 3.60 6.45
N SER A 3 3.04 4.38 7.52
CA SER A 3 3.99 4.13 8.62
C SER A 3 3.92 2.68 9.14
N GLY A 4 5.08 2.11 9.46
CA GLY A 4 5.22 0.76 10.01
C GLY A 4 4.33 0.53 11.24
N GLY A 5 3.84 -0.71 11.41
CA GLY A 5 3.06 -1.12 12.58
C GLY A 5 1.56 -0.77 12.56
N ILE A 6 1.05 -0.13 11.50
CA ILE A 6 -0.38 0.26 11.40
C ILE A 6 -1.25 -0.90 10.89
N GLY A 7 -0.66 -1.93 10.28
CA GLY A 7 -1.37 -3.10 9.80
C GLY A 7 -2.25 -2.87 8.56
N THR A 8 -2.30 -1.66 8.00
CA THR A 8 -3.18 -1.32 6.86
C THR A 8 -2.99 -2.26 5.66
N LYS A 9 -1.74 -2.65 5.36
CA LYS A 9 -1.41 -3.45 4.18
C LYS A 9 -1.80 -4.92 4.40
N THR A 10 -1.28 -5.51 5.48
CA THR A 10 -1.60 -6.87 5.93
C THR A 10 -3.10 -7.09 6.14
N SER A 11 -3.82 -6.16 6.77
CA SER A 11 -5.26 -6.27 6.96
C SER A 11 -6.07 -6.13 5.67
N ALA A 12 -5.64 -5.28 4.73
CA ALA A 12 -6.32 -5.14 3.43
C ALA A 12 -6.15 -6.39 2.57
N ILE A 13 -4.93 -6.96 2.50
CA ILE A 13 -4.64 -8.18 1.75
C ILE A 13 -5.42 -9.36 2.34
N TYR A 14 -5.37 -9.54 3.66
CA TYR A 14 -6.08 -10.64 4.31
C TYR A 14 -7.60 -10.52 4.14
N TYR A 15 -8.13 -9.29 4.12
CA TYR A 15 -9.53 -9.06 3.81
C TYR A 15 -9.88 -9.42 2.36
N LEU A 16 -9.02 -9.03 1.40
CA LEU A 16 -9.23 -9.34 -0.01
C LEU A 16 -9.13 -10.84 -0.31
N GLU A 17 -8.23 -11.56 0.36
CA GLU A 17 -8.03 -13.00 0.15
C GLU A 17 -9.02 -13.88 0.93
N ASN A 18 -9.39 -13.49 2.15
CA ASN A 18 -10.10 -14.37 3.09
C ASN A 18 -11.44 -13.81 3.58
N ASN A 19 -11.85 -12.61 3.12
CA ASN A 19 -12.99 -11.85 3.63
C ASN A 19 -13.01 -11.74 5.17
N LYS A 20 -11.83 -11.66 5.76
CA LYS A 20 -11.59 -11.60 7.21
C LYS A 20 -10.54 -10.55 7.50
N PHE A 21 -10.62 -9.93 8.67
CA PHE A 21 -9.56 -9.05 9.14
C PHE A 21 -8.51 -9.86 9.92
N PHE A 22 -7.23 -9.61 9.62
CA PHE A 22 -6.13 -10.22 10.35
C PHE A 22 -6.04 -9.57 11.75
N THR A 23 -6.10 -10.37 12.81
CA THR A 23 -6.19 -9.87 14.20
C THR A 23 -4.87 -9.89 14.96
N LYS A 24 -3.79 -10.44 14.39
CA LYS A 24 -2.49 -10.57 15.03
C LYS A 24 -1.43 -9.89 14.18
N TYR A 25 -0.53 -9.10 14.76
CA TYR A 25 0.55 -8.48 13.98
C TYR A 25 1.71 -9.48 13.83
N ASP A 26 2.03 -9.86 12.60
CA ASP A 26 3.25 -10.61 12.25
C ASP A 26 4.06 -9.74 11.25
N PRO A 27 5.33 -9.36 11.54
CA PRO A 27 6.10 -8.53 10.64
C PRO A 27 6.33 -9.22 9.28
N THR A 28 5.76 -8.68 8.20
CA THR A 28 5.92 -9.26 6.85
C THR A 28 7.36 -9.13 6.36
N ILE A 29 7.84 -10.11 5.59
CA ILE A 29 8.95 -9.99 4.63
C ILE A 29 8.30 -9.53 3.31
N GLU A 30 8.99 -8.78 2.42
CA GLU A 30 8.36 -8.30 1.19
C GLU A 30 7.71 -9.44 0.38
N GLU A 31 6.40 -9.37 0.19
CA GLU A 31 5.61 -10.44 -0.45
C GLU A 31 4.64 -9.86 -1.50
N TRP A 32 4.54 -10.56 -2.63
CA TRP A 32 3.64 -10.21 -3.72
C TRP A 32 2.40 -11.08 -3.62
N HIS A 33 1.24 -10.44 -3.48
CA HIS A 33 -0.05 -11.12 -3.45
C HIS A 33 -0.78 -10.89 -4.77
N GLU A 34 -1.29 -11.97 -5.37
CA GLU A 34 -2.13 -11.89 -6.56
C GLU A 34 -3.54 -12.31 -6.20
N VAL A 35 -4.47 -11.37 -6.31
CA VAL A 35 -5.88 -11.57 -5.99
C VAL A 35 -6.70 -11.36 -7.25
N THR A 36 -7.53 -12.34 -7.60
CA THR A 36 -8.55 -12.16 -8.65
C THR A 36 -9.84 -11.69 -7.98
N MET A 37 -10.38 -10.56 -8.43
CA MET A 37 -11.63 -10.02 -7.92
C MET A 37 -12.62 -9.76 -9.06
N GLU A 38 -13.91 -9.99 -8.80
CA GLU A 38 -14.97 -9.59 -9.71
C GLU A 38 -15.52 -8.22 -9.30
N VAL A 39 -15.58 -7.30 -10.26
CA VAL A 39 -16.21 -5.99 -10.08
C VAL A 39 -17.30 -5.86 -11.14
N GLY A 40 -18.56 -6.00 -10.70
CA GLY A 40 -19.70 -6.02 -11.61
C GLY A 40 -19.78 -7.34 -12.40
N LYS A 41 -19.43 -7.30 -13.69
CA LYS A 41 -19.40 -8.47 -14.59
C LYS A 41 -18.02 -8.79 -15.14
N GLU A 42 -17.01 -8.02 -14.72
CA GLU A 42 -15.64 -8.12 -15.21
C GLU A 42 -14.74 -8.67 -14.09
N SER A 43 -13.78 -9.50 -14.47
CA SER A 43 -12.80 -10.08 -13.56
C SER A 43 -11.46 -9.34 -13.70
N TYR A 44 -10.90 -8.93 -12.57
CA TYR A 44 -9.66 -8.17 -12.48
C TYR A 44 -8.63 -8.94 -11.68
N GLN A 45 -7.41 -8.98 -12.19
CA GLN A 45 -6.25 -9.45 -11.44
C GLN A 45 -5.56 -8.26 -10.78
N LEU A 46 -5.52 -8.27 -9.45
CA LEU A 46 -4.81 -7.29 -8.65
C LEU A 46 -3.50 -7.89 -8.17
N LYS A 47 -2.40 -7.20 -8.44
CA LYS A 47 -1.11 -7.46 -7.82
C LYS A 47 -0.89 -6.48 -6.69
N ILE A 48 -0.82 -6.98 -5.46
CA ILE A 48 -0.66 -6.18 -4.25
C ILE A 48 0.74 -6.43 -3.69
N VAL A 49 1.46 -5.36 -3.41
CA VAL A 49 2.81 -5.41 -2.82
C VAL A 49 2.67 -5.19 -1.32
N ASP A 50 2.88 -6.24 -0.52
CA ASP A 50 3.07 -6.06 0.92
C ASP A 50 4.55 -5.85 1.20
N THR A 51 4.95 -4.59 1.33
CA THR A 51 6.30 -4.25 1.76
C THR A 51 6.36 -4.42 3.28
N ALA A 52 7.30 -5.25 3.76
CA ALA A 52 7.79 -5.19 5.13
C ALA A 52 8.01 -3.73 5.56
N GLY A 53 7.90 -3.42 6.85
CA GLY A 53 8.08 -2.07 7.43
C GLY A 53 9.44 -1.40 7.20
N GLN A 54 10.22 -1.82 6.20
CA GLN A 54 11.35 -1.10 5.65
C GLN A 54 10.88 -0.05 4.63
N GLU A 55 10.28 1.01 5.15
CA GLU A 55 10.16 2.30 4.45
C GLU A 55 11.53 2.94 4.12
N THR A 56 12.64 2.21 4.33
CA THR A 56 14.01 2.68 4.36
C THR A 56 14.70 2.75 2.99
N PHE A 57 14.16 2.14 1.93
CA PHE A 57 14.72 2.29 0.58
C PHE A 57 13.91 3.30 -0.24
N SER A 58 14.31 4.58 -0.12
CA SER A 58 13.77 5.69 -0.93
C SER A 58 13.74 5.38 -2.43
N ALA A 59 14.75 4.67 -2.94
CA ALA A 59 14.84 4.28 -4.34
C ALA A 59 13.69 3.33 -4.77
N MET A 60 13.32 2.35 -3.94
CA MET A 60 12.19 1.45 -4.25
C MET A 60 10.85 2.18 -4.21
N ARG A 61 10.71 3.15 -3.30
CA ARG A 61 9.51 3.98 -3.19
C ARG A 61 9.24 4.76 -4.48
N GLU A 62 10.27 5.35 -5.10
CA GLU A 62 10.12 6.06 -6.37
C GLU A 62 9.73 5.12 -7.52
N LEU A 63 10.31 3.92 -7.58
CA LEU A 63 9.92 2.91 -8.56
C LEU A 63 8.45 2.51 -8.42
N TYR A 64 7.95 2.32 -7.19
CA TYR A 64 6.53 2.06 -6.96
C TYR A 64 5.64 3.24 -7.39
N TYR A 65 6.07 4.49 -7.16
CA TYR A 65 5.34 5.68 -7.61
C TYR A 65 5.20 5.77 -9.13
N GLN A 66 6.17 5.27 -9.89
CA GLN A 66 6.15 5.23 -11.36
C GLN A 66 5.34 4.05 -11.89
N SER A 67 5.53 2.86 -11.31
CA SER A 67 5.04 1.60 -11.90
C SER A 67 3.64 1.16 -11.44
N CYS A 68 3.16 1.54 -10.26
CA CYS A 68 1.88 1.03 -9.73
C CYS A 68 0.65 1.79 -10.23
N ASP A 69 -0.34 1.11 -10.83
CA ASP A 69 -1.55 1.74 -11.37
C ASP A 69 -2.40 2.50 -10.32
N GLY A 70 -2.30 2.13 -9.05
CA GLY A 70 -3.03 2.75 -7.96
C GLY A 70 -2.34 2.57 -6.60
N PHE A 71 -2.73 3.41 -5.64
CA PHE A 71 -2.14 3.44 -4.31
C PHE A 71 -3.21 3.47 -3.22
N ILE A 72 -3.06 2.61 -2.22
CA ILE A 72 -3.82 2.69 -0.97
C ILE A 72 -2.88 3.24 0.11
N ILE A 73 -3.25 4.37 0.72
CA ILE A 73 -2.48 5.02 1.80
C ILE A 73 -3.32 5.00 3.07
N GLY A 74 -2.77 4.43 4.14
CA GLY A 74 -3.42 4.40 5.45
C GLY A 74 -2.58 5.09 6.52
N TYR A 75 -3.26 5.61 7.53
CA TYR A 75 -2.68 6.16 8.75
C TYR A 75 -3.53 5.77 9.95
N SER A 76 -2.97 5.90 11.15
CA SER A 76 -3.71 5.69 12.39
C SER A 76 -4.32 7.00 12.88
N ILE A 77 -5.62 7.01 13.14
CA ILE A 77 -6.35 8.17 13.69
C ILE A 77 -5.82 8.58 15.08
N THR A 78 -5.18 7.66 15.81
CA THR A 78 -4.59 7.93 17.13
C THR A 78 -3.13 8.40 17.05
N SER A 79 -2.53 8.44 15.85
CA SER A 79 -1.14 8.86 15.66
C SER A 79 -1.02 9.97 14.61
N LYS A 80 -0.87 11.21 15.07
CA LYS A 80 -0.59 12.37 14.20
C LYS A 80 0.71 12.19 13.39
N GLY A 81 1.70 11.46 13.93
CA GLY A 81 2.92 11.12 13.21
C GLY A 81 2.63 10.27 11.97
N SER A 82 1.78 9.25 12.10
CA SER A 82 1.39 8.42 10.95
C SER A 82 0.63 9.18 9.87
N PHE A 83 -0.17 10.19 10.26
CA PHE A 83 -0.86 11.06 9.32
C PHE A 83 0.12 11.89 8.50
N ARG A 84 1.14 12.49 9.14
CA ARG A 84 2.18 13.26 8.43
C ARG A 84 2.93 12.41 7.40
N VAL A 85 3.26 11.16 7.76
CA VAL A 85 3.90 10.22 6.83
C VAL A 85 2.99 9.94 5.63
N ALA A 86 1.67 9.76 5.84
CA ALA A 86 0.72 9.58 4.76
C ALA A 86 0.62 10.81 3.83
N GLU A 87 0.65 12.02 4.38
CA GLU A 87 0.69 13.26 3.60
C GLU A 87 1.96 13.35 2.75
N GLU A 88 3.13 13.06 3.31
CA GLU A 88 4.41 13.06 2.59
C GLU A 88 4.41 12.07 1.42
N MET A 89 3.84 10.87 1.62
CA MET A 89 3.68 9.87 0.55
C MET A 89 2.78 10.36 -0.57
N LEU A 90 1.64 10.97 -0.22
CA LEU A 90 0.70 11.49 -1.21
C LEU A 90 1.35 12.59 -2.06
N GLN A 91 2.13 13.48 -1.43
CA GLN A 91 2.90 14.51 -2.12
C GLN A 91 4.01 13.91 -3.00
N GLY A 92 4.65 12.83 -2.56
CA GLY A 92 5.65 12.09 -3.34
C GLY A 92 5.06 11.51 -4.63
N ILE A 93 3.93 10.81 -4.52
CA ILE A 93 3.19 10.25 -5.66
C ILE A 93 2.81 11.36 -6.65
N GLY A 94 2.24 12.46 -6.14
CA GLY A 94 1.84 13.59 -6.98
C GLY A 94 3.02 14.18 -7.77
N ARG A 95 4.19 14.34 -7.15
CA ARG A 95 5.40 14.83 -7.83
C ARG A 95 5.83 13.91 -8.97
N VAL A 96 5.90 12.60 -8.74
CA VAL A 96 6.35 11.63 -9.74
C VAL A 96 5.33 11.50 -10.88
N ARG A 97 4.05 11.37 -10.57
CA ARG A 97 2.97 11.16 -11.56
C ARG A 97 2.66 12.38 -12.42
N VAL A 98 2.93 13.60 -11.93
CA VAL A 98 2.79 14.82 -12.73
C VAL A 98 3.91 14.93 -13.78
N MET A 99 5.12 14.43 -13.47
CA MET A 99 6.25 14.45 -14.40
C MET A 99 6.09 13.47 -15.57
N GLU A 100 5.28 12.41 -15.46
CA GLU A 100 4.98 11.50 -16.58
C GLU A 100 4.04 12.11 -17.65
N LYS A 101 3.33 13.20 -17.32
CA LYS A 101 2.34 13.83 -18.22
C LYS A 101 2.89 15.01 -19.04
N VAL A 102 4.20 15.28 -18.98
CA VAL A 102 4.91 16.32 -19.74
C VAL A 102 5.82 15.67 -20.76
#